data_AF-A0A848Q5U4-F1
#
_entry.id   AF-A0A848Q5U4-F1
#
_cell.length_a   1.000
_cell.length_b   1.000
_cell.length_c   1.000
_cell.angle_alpha   90.00
_cell.angle_beta   90.00
_cell.angle_gamma   90.00
#
_symmetry.space_group_name_H-M   'P 1'
#
loop_
_entity.id
_entity.type
_entity.pdbx_description
1 polymer ?
#
loop_
_entity_poly.entity_id
_entity_poly.type
_entity_poly.pdbx_seq_one_letter_code
_entity_poly.pdbx_strand_id
1 'polypeptide(L)'
;MKNFKLIMKSLINNDACIEGGRTKKWYFAVIFVFLALVLSILPIMVTSLQAQGSDFTSLNYLYNYDNAIVAFTDHLIDSDISMVVSEDDDGRFLSVDQTNWEAIHNGENSTFKQYVHLNNEDKIDFEVYYTNMVGDDFIGYYTNVSQNKNPLDGTPRDEAGTARSISYLIFGRERMVGQLFQPGNTTALSSVSGDYVNLELGFDFKSLATVVIDNVTYITSHDAQFSEDDGALKAEQYRRAVIEKWNTAYDNIYYNTKMITARDSTLIMLGVDALLIFFMGLMIFILTRGKRNPFRIYTFWETQKIAYWASFTPSLLALILGFIFTEYAVMIFVMLIGIRIMWMSMKSLKPAM
;
A
#
# COMPACT_ATOMS: atom_id res chain seq x y z
N MET A 1 12.40 39.81 16.97
CA MET A 1 11.01 39.86 17.53
C MET A 1 9.92 40.28 16.54
N LYS A 2 10.01 41.41 15.81
CA LYS A 2 8.91 41.86 14.90
C LYS A 2 8.55 40.84 13.80
N ASN A 3 9.54 40.20 13.18
CA ASN A 3 9.30 39.18 12.15
C ASN A 3 8.65 37.91 12.73
N PHE A 4 9.14 37.42 13.87
CA PHE A 4 8.54 36.26 14.55
C PHE A 4 7.08 36.51 14.95
N LYS A 5 6.76 37.71 15.45
CA LYS A 5 5.39 38.11 15.77
C LYS A 5 4.49 38.13 14.53
N LEU A 6 5.01 38.55 13.37
CA LEU A 6 4.26 38.53 12.11
C LEU A 6 3.99 37.09 11.66
N ILE A 7 4.97 36.18 11.77
CA ILE A 7 4.82 34.76 11.43
C ILE A 7 3.75 34.09 12.30
N MET A 8 3.76 34.33 13.61
CA MET A 8 2.72 33.80 14.49
C MET A 8 1.35 34.42 14.20
N LYS A 9 1.30 35.71 13.84
CA LYS A 9 0.04 36.35 13.44
C LYS A 9 -0.48 35.84 12.10
N SER A 10 0.39 35.51 11.15
CA SER A 10 -0.01 34.92 9.88
C SER A 10 -0.54 33.50 10.06
N LEU A 11 -0.44 32.89 11.23
CA LEU A 11 -1.13 31.62 11.48
C LEU A 11 -2.65 31.79 11.58
N ILE A 12 -3.12 32.91 12.14
CA ILE A 12 -4.52 33.11 12.52
C ILE A 12 -5.18 34.23 11.70
N ASN A 13 -4.40 35.21 11.24
CA ASN A 13 -4.92 36.40 10.56
C ASN A 13 -4.49 36.49 9.08
N ASN A 14 -5.47 36.66 8.20
CA ASN A 14 -5.28 36.85 6.77
C ASN A 14 -4.60 38.20 6.43
N ASP A 15 -4.81 39.25 7.23
CA ASP A 15 -4.16 40.55 7.01
C ASP A 15 -2.64 40.47 7.22
N ALA A 16 -2.21 39.64 8.17
CA ALA A 16 -0.78 39.38 8.41
C ALA A 16 -0.14 38.61 7.25
N CYS A 17 -0.90 37.80 6.51
CA CYS A 17 -0.43 37.13 5.29
C CYS A 17 -0.25 38.13 4.14
N ILE A 18 -1.17 39.09 4.03
CA ILE A 18 -1.09 40.19 3.05
C ILE A 18 0.10 41.11 3.38
N GLU A 19 0.27 41.48 4.64
CA GLU A 19 1.43 42.26 5.12
C GLU A 19 2.74 41.49 4.86
N GLY A 20 2.77 40.19 5.17
CA GLY A 20 3.91 39.30 4.93
C GLY A 20 4.30 39.22 3.45
N GLY A 21 3.34 38.95 2.57
CA GLY A 21 3.59 38.82 1.13
C GLY A 21 4.06 40.12 0.46
N ARG A 22 3.65 41.29 0.99
CA ARG A 22 4.01 42.60 0.44
C ARG A 22 5.30 43.18 1.02
N THR A 23 5.46 43.12 2.33
CA THR A 23 6.53 43.87 3.03
C THR A 23 7.79 43.05 3.26
N LYS A 24 7.70 41.72 3.22
CA LYS A 24 8.84 40.83 3.49
C LYS A 24 9.53 40.40 2.19
N LYS A 25 10.82 40.12 2.34
CA LYS A 25 11.67 39.63 1.25
C LYS A 25 11.14 38.29 0.72
N TRP A 26 11.28 38.09 -0.58
CA TRP A 26 10.69 36.96 -1.31
C TRP A 26 11.08 35.58 -0.75
N TYR A 27 12.30 35.43 -0.22
CA TYR A 27 12.78 34.15 0.32
C TYR A 27 11.95 33.66 1.51
N PHE A 28 11.31 34.55 2.29
CA PHE A 28 10.41 34.10 3.36
C PHE A 28 9.19 33.37 2.80
N ALA A 29 8.63 33.89 1.70
CA ALA A 29 7.50 33.25 1.03
C ALA A 29 7.91 31.88 0.47
N VAL A 30 9.13 31.76 -0.08
CA VAL A 30 9.67 30.48 -0.57
C VAL A 30 9.84 29.47 0.58
N ILE A 31 10.34 29.89 1.73
CA ILE A 31 10.43 29.03 2.91
C ILE A 31 9.04 28.57 3.35
N PHE A 32 8.04 29.46 3.37
CA PHE A 32 6.68 29.10 3.79
C PHE A 32 6.01 28.12 2.84
N VAL A 33 6.16 28.28 1.52
CA VAL A 33 5.59 27.31 0.58
C VAL A 33 6.31 25.97 0.68
N PHE A 34 7.64 25.97 0.81
CA PHE A 34 8.39 24.73 0.98
C PHE A 34 7.96 23.98 2.25
N LEU A 35 7.90 24.68 3.39
CA LEU A 35 7.39 24.09 4.63
C LEU A 35 5.94 23.64 4.49
N ALA A 36 5.09 24.39 3.79
CA ALA A 36 3.71 24.00 3.59
C ALA A 36 3.59 22.69 2.81
N LEU A 37 4.37 22.53 1.74
CA LEU A 37 4.41 21.31 0.93
C LEU A 37 4.92 20.11 1.72
N VAL A 38 5.98 20.29 2.52
CA VAL A 38 6.48 19.20 3.38
C VAL A 38 5.43 18.81 4.42
N LEU A 39 4.80 19.79 5.08
CA LEU A 39 3.84 19.50 6.15
C LEU A 39 2.54 18.87 5.63
N SER A 40 2.08 19.19 4.43
CA SER A 40 0.84 18.61 3.88
C SER A 40 0.98 17.15 3.49
N ILE A 41 2.16 16.73 3.00
CA ILE A 41 2.39 15.36 2.50
C ILE A 41 2.82 14.37 3.60
N LEU A 42 3.32 14.86 4.75
CA LEU A 42 3.84 14.01 5.81
C LEU A 42 2.85 12.91 6.26
N PRO A 43 1.55 13.19 6.49
CA PRO A 43 0.60 12.15 6.88
C PRO A 43 0.49 11.05 5.81
N ILE A 44 0.39 11.42 4.54
CA ILE A 44 0.27 10.50 3.41
C ILE A 44 1.51 9.60 3.33
N MET A 45 2.70 10.20 3.43
CA MET A 45 3.97 9.48 3.41
C MET A 45 4.07 8.48 4.57
N VAL A 46 3.75 8.91 5.80
CA VAL A 46 3.81 8.05 6.99
C VAL A 46 2.84 6.88 6.87
N THR A 47 1.60 7.13 6.47
CA THR A 47 0.61 6.07 6.26
C THR A 47 1.07 5.06 5.23
N SER A 48 1.59 5.50 4.09
CA SER A 48 2.08 4.58 3.07
C SER A 48 3.29 3.77 3.53
N LEU A 49 4.14 4.33 4.40
CA LEU A 49 5.31 3.62 4.95
C LEU A 49 4.94 2.65 6.08
N GLN A 50 3.82 2.89 6.77
CA GLN A 50 3.29 2.05 7.83
C GLN A 50 2.60 0.79 7.31
N ALA A 51 2.15 0.78 6.04
CA ALA A 51 1.58 -0.41 5.42
C ALA A 51 2.55 -1.60 5.50
N GLN A 52 2.02 -2.78 5.80
CA GLN A 52 2.79 -4.01 5.94
C GLN A 52 2.24 -5.08 4.99
N GLY A 53 3.10 -6.00 4.56
CA GLY A 53 2.65 -7.14 3.77
C GLY A 53 1.82 -8.09 4.62
N SER A 54 2.13 -8.18 5.91
CA SER A 54 1.36 -8.92 6.92
C SER A 54 -0.02 -8.34 7.20
N ASP A 55 -0.33 -7.11 6.73
CA ASP A 55 -1.72 -6.60 6.73
C ASP A 55 -2.67 -7.47 5.89
N PHE A 56 -2.10 -8.28 4.99
CA PHE A 56 -2.82 -9.30 4.24
C PHE A 56 -3.53 -10.34 5.12
N THR A 57 -2.91 -10.70 6.24
CA THR A 57 -3.34 -11.76 7.16
C THR A 57 -3.70 -11.21 8.55
N SER A 58 -3.73 -9.89 8.74
CA SER A 58 -4.06 -9.25 10.03
C SER A 58 -5.56 -9.05 10.28
N LEU A 59 -6.41 -9.54 9.37
CA LEU A 59 -7.86 -9.42 9.47
C LEU A 59 -8.45 -10.29 10.60
N ASN A 60 -9.54 -9.82 11.20
CA ASN A 60 -10.25 -10.55 12.27
C ASN A 60 -10.76 -11.94 11.84
N TYR A 61 -10.99 -12.14 10.54
CA TYR A 61 -11.44 -13.40 9.98
C TYR A 61 -10.66 -13.70 8.70
N LEU A 62 -9.93 -14.82 8.71
CA LEU A 62 -9.09 -15.28 7.61
C LEU A 62 -9.74 -16.38 6.77
N TYR A 63 -10.97 -16.79 7.09
CA TYR A 63 -11.74 -17.77 6.33
C TYR A 63 -10.94 -19.03 5.95
N ASN A 64 -10.29 -19.66 6.93
CA ASN A 64 -9.40 -20.83 6.82
C ASN A 64 -8.06 -20.62 6.10
N TYR A 65 -7.75 -19.42 5.63
CA TYR A 65 -6.46 -19.13 5.00
C TYR A 65 -5.28 -19.49 5.91
N ASP A 66 -5.41 -19.27 7.21
CA ASP A 66 -4.43 -19.60 8.24
C ASP A 66 -4.13 -21.10 8.30
N ASN A 67 -5.14 -21.96 8.18
CA ASN A 67 -4.93 -23.40 8.11
C ASN A 67 -4.41 -23.81 6.72
N ALA A 68 -4.92 -23.20 5.65
CA ALA A 68 -4.57 -23.54 4.29
C ALA A 68 -3.11 -23.18 3.93
N ILE A 69 -2.60 -22.06 4.44
CA ILE A 69 -1.20 -21.66 4.20
C ILE A 69 -0.22 -22.56 4.97
N VAL A 70 -0.60 -23.03 6.16
CA VAL A 70 0.20 -24.00 6.92
C VAL A 70 0.20 -25.34 6.20
N ALA A 71 -0.97 -25.83 5.77
CA ALA A 71 -1.09 -27.06 4.99
C ALA A 71 -0.30 -26.99 3.66
N PHE A 72 -0.29 -25.83 2.99
CA PHE A 72 0.56 -25.62 1.82
C PHE A 72 2.06 -25.72 2.17
N THR A 73 2.46 -25.16 3.32
CA THR A 73 3.86 -25.20 3.75
C THR A 73 4.30 -26.63 4.10
N ASP A 74 3.43 -27.40 4.74
CA ASP A 74 3.65 -28.83 4.97
C ASP A 74 3.75 -29.60 3.66
N HIS A 75 2.88 -29.29 2.69
CA HIS A 75 2.91 -29.90 1.36
C HIS A 75 4.23 -29.67 0.61
N LEU A 76 4.86 -28.50 0.77
CA LEU A 76 6.20 -28.24 0.22
C LEU A 76 7.25 -29.20 0.81
N ILE A 77 7.15 -29.51 2.11
CA ILE A 77 8.03 -30.49 2.75
C ILE A 77 7.75 -31.90 2.24
N ASP A 78 6.49 -32.32 2.33
CA ASP A 78 6.05 -33.69 2.06
C ASP A 78 6.28 -34.09 0.59
N SER A 79 6.08 -33.14 -0.32
CA SER A 79 6.26 -33.36 -1.77
C SER A 79 7.65 -32.98 -2.28
N ASP A 80 8.57 -32.64 -1.38
CA ASP A 80 9.92 -32.18 -1.69
C ASP A 80 10.01 -31.08 -2.75
N ILE A 81 9.14 -30.07 -2.61
CA ILE A 81 9.13 -28.90 -3.48
C ILE A 81 9.93 -27.80 -2.80
N SER A 82 11.06 -27.44 -3.41
CA SER A 82 11.90 -26.34 -2.97
C SER A 82 11.58 -25.08 -3.81
N MET A 83 11.34 -23.98 -3.12
CA MET A 83 11.05 -22.68 -3.73
C MET A 83 12.07 -21.66 -3.21
N VAL A 84 13.19 -21.52 -3.92
CA VAL A 84 14.38 -20.84 -3.41
C VAL A 84 14.57 -19.48 -4.07
N VAL A 85 14.75 -18.45 -3.27
CA VAL A 85 15.16 -17.13 -3.77
C VAL A 85 16.60 -17.22 -4.27
N SER A 86 16.75 -17.05 -5.57
CA SER A 86 18.01 -17.05 -6.31
C SER A 86 18.26 -15.68 -6.94
N GLU A 87 19.45 -15.47 -7.49
CA GLU A 87 19.83 -14.21 -8.14
C GLU A 87 20.52 -14.50 -9.47
N ASP A 88 20.13 -13.76 -10.50
CA ASP A 88 20.76 -13.74 -11.82
C ASP A 88 21.13 -12.29 -12.20
N ASP A 89 21.54 -12.08 -13.45
CA ASP A 89 21.92 -10.75 -13.96
C ASP A 89 20.75 -9.75 -13.98
N ASP A 90 19.51 -10.24 -13.97
CA ASP A 90 18.28 -9.43 -14.03
C ASP A 90 17.70 -9.13 -12.62
N GLY A 91 18.15 -9.87 -11.59
CA GLY A 91 17.88 -9.58 -10.17
C GLY A 91 17.53 -10.82 -9.37
N ARG A 92 16.82 -10.63 -8.24
CA ARG A 92 16.34 -11.73 -7.41
C ARG A 92 15.07 -12.34 -7.98
N PHE A 93 15.04 -13.66 -8.08
CA PHE A 93 13.92 -14.43 -8.60
C PHE A 93 13.68 -15.69 -7.78
N LEU A 94 12.48 -16.27 -7.92
CA LEU A 94 12.12 -17.55 -7.33
C LEU A 94 12.52 -18.69 -8.27
N SER A 95 13.46 -19.53 -7.82
CA SER A 95 13.83 -20.76 -8.48
C SER A 95 12.96 -21.90 -7.95
N VAL A 96 12.15 -22.49 -8.83
CA VAL A 96 11.35 -23.69 -8.55
C VAL A 96 11.58 -24.67 -9.69
N ASP A 97 11.76 -25.96 -9.37
CA ASP A 97 11.73 -27.01 -10.39
C ASP A 97 10.31 -27.12 -10.96
N GLN A 98 10.10 -26.46 -12.10
CA GLN A 98 8.83 -26.46 -12.80
C GLN A 98 8.39 -27.87 -13.18
N THR A 99 9.32 -28.74 -13.57
CA THR A 99 8.95 -30.12 -13.97
C THR A 99 8.41 -30.88 -12.77
N ASN A 100 9.07 -30.75 -11.62
CA ASN A 100 8.59 -31.36 -10.38
C ASN A 100 7.25 -30.77 -9.91
N TRP A 101 7.12 -29.43 -9.92
CA TRP A 101 5.87 -28.74 -9.58
C TRP A 101 4.70 -29.24 -10.44
N GLU A 102 4.90 -29.30 -11.75
CA GLU A 102 3.87 -29.71 -12.69
C GLU A 102 3.55 -31.20 -12.59
N ALA A 103 4.55 -32.05 -12.29
CA ALA A 103 4.34 -33.48 -12.10
C ALA A 103 3.52 -33.78 -10.84
N ILE A 104 3.80 -33.09 -9.73
CA ILE A 104 3.09 -33.26 -8.45
C ILE A 104 1.66 -32.72 -8.55
N HIS A 105 1.45 -31.62 -9.28
CA HIS A 105 0.15 -30.97 -9.42
C HIS A 105 -0.56 -31.31 -10.74
N ASN A 106 -0.23 -32.46 -11.34
CA ASN A 106 -0.93 -33.05 -12.49
C ASN A 106 -1.95 -34.10 -11.99
N GLY A 107 -3.13 -33.64 -11.57
CA GLY A 107 -4.28 -34.50 -11.30
C GLY A 107 -5.21 -34.65 -12.51
N GLU A 108 -6.00 -35.73 -12.55
CA GLU A 108 -6.97 -36.03 -13.63
C GLU A 108 -8.02 -34.92 -13.91
N ASN A 109 -8.15 -33.94 -13.00
CA ASN A 109 -9.02 -32.76 -13.11
C ASN A 109 -8.25 -31.42 -13.15
N SER A 110 -6.92 -31.41 -13.22
CA SER A 110 -6.10 -30.20 -13.09
C SER A 110 -5.64 -29.65 -14.44
N THR A 111 -6.53 -28.97 -15.16
CA THR A 111 -6.13 -28.14 -16.31
C THR A 111 -5.18 -26.99 -15.91
N PHE A 112 -5.00 -26.74 -14.60
CA PHE A 112 -4.44 -25.49 -14.07
C PHE A 112 -3.14 -25.62 -13.24
N LYS A 113 -2.47 -26.78 -13.23
CA LYS A 113 -1.16 -27.04 -12.55
C LYS A 113 -0.96 -26.29 -11.22
N GLN A 114 -1.87 -26.52 -10.28
CA GLN A 114 -2.01 -25.75 -9.03
C GLN A 114 -2.09 -26.67 -7.80
N TYR A 115 -1.66 -26.17 -6.65
CA TYR A 115 -2.01 -26.75 -5.35
C TYR A 115 -3.42 -26.31 -4.95
N VAL A 116 -4.20 -27.22 -4.39
CA VAL A 116 -5.58 -27.00 -3.97
C VAL A 116 -5.73 -27.46 -2.54
N HIS A 117 -6.16 -26.56 -1.66
CA HIS A 117 -6.57 -26.89 -0.31
C HIS A 117 -8.10 -27.02 -0.26
N LEU A 118 -8.55 -28.07 0.44
CA LEU A 118 -9.95 -28.34 0.69
C LEU A 118 -10.26 -28.05 2.16
N ASN A 119 -11.36 -27.36 2.41
CA ASN A 119 -11.86 -27.15 3.75
C ASN A 119 -12.47 -28.45 4.34
N ASN A 120 -12.90 -28.39 5.60
CA ASN A 120 -13.56 -29.51 6.30
C ASN A 120 -14.89 -29.98 5.65
N GLU A 121 -15.41 -29.26 4.66
CA GLU A 121 -16.60 -29.61 3.88
C GLU A 121 -16.27 -30.10 2.46
N ASP A 122 -15.01 -30.45 2.18
CA ASP A 122 -14.49 -30.87 0.87
C ASP A 122 -14.66 -29.79 -0.23
N LYS A 123 -14.76 -28.52 0.14
CA LYS A 123 -14.82 -27.39 -0.80
C LYS A 123 -13.46 -26.71 -0.89
N ILE A 124 -13.12 -26.26 -2.10
CA ILE A 124 -11.90 -25.49 -2.35
C ILE A 124 -12.02 -24.12 -1.67
N ASP A 125 -11.11 -23.80 -0.75
CA ASP A 125 -11.03 -22.51 -0.07
C ASP A 125 -9.71 -21.76 -0.33
N PHE A 126 -8.67 -22.45 -0.80
CA PHE A 126 -7.38 -21.85 -1.14
C PHE A 126 -6.68 -22.58 -2.30
N GLU A 127 -6.03 -21.80 -3.17
CA GLU A 127 -5.26 -22.31 -4.31
C GLU A 127 -3.89 -21.64 -4.41
N VAL A 128 -2.86 -22.41 -4.75
CA VAL A 128 -1.52 -21.87 -5.01
C VAL A 128 -1.06 -22.21 -6.42
N TYR A 129 -0.58 -21.21 -7.12
CA TYR A 129 -0.06 -21.30 -8.48
C TYR A 129 1.42 -20.97 -8.51
N TYR A 130 2.13 -21.61 -9.43
CA TYR A 130 3.49 -21.22 -9.80
C TYR A 130 3.56 -20.99 -11.30
N THR A 131 4.31 -19.96 -11.71
CA THR A 131 4.62 -19.69 -13.11
C THR A 131 6.00 -19.07 -13.25
N ASN A 132 6.74 -19.50 -14.28
CA ASN A 132 8.03 -18.91 -14.62
C ASN A 132 7.90 -17.69 -15.57
N MET A 133 6.66 -17.23 -15.83
CA MET A 133 6.38 -16.05 -16.65
C MET A 133 6.84 -14.77 -15.95
N VAL A 134 7.24 -13.78 -16.75
CA VAL A 134 7.70 -12.45 -16.32
C VAL A 134 6.98 -11.34 -17.09
N GLY A 135 7.06 -10.11 -16.62
CA GLY A 135 6.51 -8.94 -17.33
C GLY A 135 5.02 -9.05 -17.66
N ASP A 136 4.66 -8.70 -18.90
CA ASP A 136 3.26 -8.66 -19.37
C ASP A 136 2.60 -10.05 -19.38
N ASP A 137 3.36 -11.12 -19.61
CA ASP A 137 2.84 -12.49 -19.59
C ASP A 137 2.40 -12.89 -18.17
N PHE A 138 3.18 -12.50 -17.16
CA PHE A 138 2.79 -12.67 -15.75
C PHE A 138 1.54 -11.87 -15.41
N ILE A 139 1.42 -10.64 -15.91
CA ILE A 139 0.22 -9.81 -15.72
C ILE A 139 -1.01 -10.48 -16.36
N GLY A 140 -0.86 -11.04 -17.56
CA GLY A 140 -1.90 -11.83 -18.23
C GLY A 140 -2.33 -13.05 -17.41
N TYR A 141 -1.36 -13.83 -16.93
CA TYR A 141 -1.58 -14.99 -16.07
C TYR A 141 -2.33 -14.63 -14.79
N TYR A 142 -1.85 -13.62 -14.06
CA TYR A 142 -2.49 -13.10 -12.84
C TYR A 142 -3.91 -12.58 -13.13
N THR A 143 -4.10 -11.86 -14.23
CA THR A 143 -5.42 -11.34 -14.63
C THR A 143 -6.40 -12.49 -14.88
N ASN A 144 -5.97 -13.56 -15.53
CA ASN A 144 -6.79 -14.73 -15.76
C ASN A 144 -7.17 -15.43 -14.44
N VAL A 145 -6.21 -15.64 -13.53
CA VAL A 145 -6.48 -16.22 -12.20
C VAL A 145 -7.51 -15.39 -11.44
N SER A 146 -7.31 -14.07 -11.36
CA SER A 146 -8.22 -13.15 -10.64
C SER A 146 -9.64 -13.13 -11.22
N GLN A 147 -9.78 -13.36 -12.53
CA GLN A 147 -11.07 -13.39 -13.24
C GLN A 147 -11.73 -14.78 -13.26
N ASN A 148 -11.24 -15.73 -12.45
CA ASN A 148 -11.72 -17.12 -12.43
C ASN A 148 -11.63 -17.82 -13.80
N LYS A 149 -10.54 -17.56 -14.53
CA LYS A 149 -10.23 -18.17 -15.82
C LYS A 149 -9.02 -19.09 -15.71
N ASN A 150 -8.86 -19.94 -16.71
CA ASN A 150 -7.63 -20.69 -16.94
C ASN A 150 -6.47 -19.70 -17.06
N PRO A 151 -5.41 -19.85 -16.25
CA PRO A 151 -4.26 -18.96 -16.31
C PRO A 151 -3.54 -18.96 -17.66
N LEU A 152 -3.57 -20.08 -18.39
CA LEU A 152 -2.81 -20.30 -19.63
C LEU A 152 -3.56 -19.91 -20.90
N ASP A 153 -4.86 -20.21 -21.00
CA ASP A 153 -5.64 -19.99 -22.22
C ASP A 153 -6.80 -18.98 -22.06
N GLY A 154 -7.03 -18.49 -20.83
CA GLY A 154 -8.07 -17.50 -20.54
C GLY A 154 -9.51 -18.01 -20.65
N THR A 155 -9.72 -19.32 -20.83
CA THR A 155 -11.05 -19.91 -20.83
C THR A 155 -11.70 -19.81 -19.44
N PRO A 156 -13.00 -19.51 -19.32
CA PRO A 156 -13.68 -19.52 -18.03
C PRO A 156 -13.56 -20.89 -17.35
N ARG A 157 -13.26 -20.92 -16.05
CA ARG A 157 -13.23 -22.18 -15.26
C ARG A 157 -14.63 -22.71 -15.03
N ASP A 158 -15.57 -21.80 -14.81
CA ASP A 158 -16.99 -22.06 -14.61
C ASP A 158 -17.81 -21.40 -15.72
N GLU A 159 -19.09 -21.09 -15.47
CA GLU A 159 -19.91 -20.32 -16.39
C GLU A 159 -19.30 -18.94 -16.68
N ALA A 160 -19.38 -18.50 -17.94
CA ALA A 160 -18.84 -17.21 -18.37
C ALA A 160 -19.46 -16.07 -17.56
N GLY A 161 -18.62 -15.30 -16.87
CA GLY A 161 -19.04 -14.20 -15.99
C GLY A 161 -19.12 -14.56 -14.50
N THR A 162 -18.82 -15.80 -14.12
CA THR A 162 -18.67 -16.19 -12.71
C THR A 162 -17.42 -15.53 -12.12
N ALA A 163 -17.63 -14.60 -11.19
CA ALA A 163 -16.52 -13.95 -10.50
C ALA A 163 -15.90 -14.88 -9.46
N ARG A 164 -14.59 -14.70 -9.24
CA ARG A 164 -13.80 -15.51 -8.30
C ARG A 164 -14.24 -15.25 -6.86
N SER A 165 -14.29 -16.32 -6.05
CA SER A 165 -14.59 -16.24 -4.61
C SER A 165 -13.65 -17.08 -3.72
N ILE A 166 -12.55 -17.57 -4.30
CA ILE A 166 -11.58 -18.47 -3.66
C ILE A 166 -10.25 -17.73 -3.49
N SER A 167 -9.73 -17.75 -2.27
CA SER A 167 -8.42 -17.18 -1.92
C SER A 167 -7.31 -17.84 -2.71
N TYR A 168 -6.28 -17.08 -3.07
CA TYR A 168 -5.18 -17.64 -3.85
C TYR A 168 -3.85 -16.95 -3.60
N LEU A 169 -2.78 -17.66 -3.94
CA LEU A 169 -1.42 -17.17 -3.97
C LEU A 169 -0.76 -17.58 -5.30
N ILE A 170 -0.08 -16.65 -5.96
CA ILE A 170 0.66 -16.88 -7.19
C ILE A 170 2.11 -16.55 -6.94
N PHE A 171 2.96 -17.54 -7.15
CA PHE A 171 4.40 -17.40 -7.23
C PHE A 171 4.81 -17.23 -8.69
N GLY A 172 5.12 -16.01 -9.09
CA GLY A 172 5.80 -15.73 -10.34
C GLY A 172 7.31 -15.88 -10.18
N ARG A 173 8.05 -15.80 -11.29
CA ARG A 173 9.52 -15.78 -11.23
C ARG A 173 10.05 -14.59 -10.43
N GLU A 174 9.54 -13.38 -10.68
CA GLU A 174 10.08 -12.16 -10.05
C GLU A 174 9.20 -11.61 -8.92
N ARG A 175 7.92 -12.03 -8.89
CA ARG A 175 6.89 -11.40 -8.06
C ARG A 175 5.93 -12.42 -7.49
N MET A 176 5.41 -12.12 -6.31
CA MET A 176 4.34 -12.87 -5.67
C MET A 176 3.08 -12.01 -5.58
N VAL A 177 1.92 -12.62 -5.83
CA VAL A 177 0.62 -11.96 -5.69
C VAL A 177 -0.35 -12.87 -4.95
N GLY A 178 -0.99 -12.37 -3.91
CA GLY A 178 -2.01 -13.06 -3.16
C GLY A 178 -3.28 -12.23 -3.03
N GLN A 179 -4.43 -12.89 -3.02
CA GLN A 179 -5.72 -12.29 -2.71
C GLN A 179 -6.52 -13.20 -1.78
N LEU A 180 -7.13 -12.57 -0.77
CA LEU A 180 -7.96 -13.23 0.21
C LEU A 180 -9.43 -12.94 -0.11
N PHE A 181 -10.24 -13.99 -0.19
CA PHE A 181 -11.68 -13.90 -0.40
C PHE A 181 -12.45 -14.46 0.78
N GLN A 182 -13.64 -13.93 1.00
CA GLN A 182 -14.62 -14.58 1.85
C GLN A 182 -15.34 -15.64 0.99
N PRO A 183 -15.49 -16.88 1.46
CA PRO A 183 -16.19 -17.93 0.73
C PRO A 183 -17.58 -17.47 0.28
N GLY A 184 -17.85 -17.59 -1.02
CA GLY A 184 -19.11 -17.16 -1.65
C GLY A 184 -19.24 -15.65 -1.90
N ASN A 185 -18.26 -14.83 -1.53
CA ASN A 185 -18.19 -13.42 -1.87
C ASN A 185 -17.16 -13.20 -2.99
N THR A 186 -17.51 -12.35 -3.94
CA THR A 186 -16.66 -12.03 -5.10
C THR A 186 -15.79 -10.80 -4.90
N THR A 187 -15.95 -10.12 -3.76
CA THR A 187 -15.12 -8.98 -3.36
C THR A 187 -13.93 -9.49 -2.54
N ALA A 188 -12.71 -9.24 -3.02
CA ALA A 188 -11.49 -9.54 -2.26
C ALA A 188 -11.46 -8.69 -0.98
N LEU A 189 -11.08 -9.32 0.14
CA LEU A 189 -10.94 -8.64 1.43
C LEU A 189 -9.59 -7.96 1.57
N SER A 190 -8.54 -8.64 1.13
CA SER A 190 -7.17 -8.13 1.21
C SER A 190 -6.32 -8.72 0.10
N SER A 191 -5.22 -8.06 -0.20
CA SER A 191 -4.28 -8.46 -1.24
C SER A 191 -2.86 -8.13 -0.85
N VAL A 192 -1.93 -8.98 -1.24
CA VAL A 192 -0.49 -8.74 -1.14
C VAL A 192 0.13 -8.86 -2.53
N SER A 193 1.05 -7.97 -2.87
CA SER A 193 1.79 -8.04 -4.12
C SER A 193 3.19 -7.45 -3.95
N GLY A 194 4.21 -8.17 -4.39
CA GLY A 194 5.58 -7.72 -4.22
C GLY A 194 6.61 -8.53 -4.99
N ASP A 195 7.88 -8.23 -4.75
CA ASP A 195 9.03 -8.88 -5.37
C ASP A 195 9.91 -9.56 -4.33
N TYR A 196 10.85 -10.37 -4.77
CA TYR A 196 11.72 -11.14 -3.88
C TYR A 196 13.00 -10.39 -3.47
N VAL A 197 13.12 -9.09 -3.79
CA VAL A 197 14.36 -8.32 -3.66
C VAL A 197 14.84 -8.22 -2.20
N ASN A 198 13.93 -8.17 -1.23
CA ASN A 198 14.30 -8.07 0.19
C ASN A 198 14.34 -9.41 0.94
N LEU A 199 14.07 -10.54 0.28
CA LEU A 199 14.28 -11.85 0.88
C LEU A 199 15.75 -12.27 0.78
N GLU A 200 16.25 -12.99 1.78
CA GLU A 200 17.64 -13.48 1.78
C GLU A 200 17.92 -14.42 0.60
N LEU A 201 19.14 -14.36 0.06
CA LEU A 201 19.58 -15.30 -0.97
C LEU A 201 19.63 -16.72 -0.39
N GLY A 202 19.05 -17.68 -1.10
CA GLY A 202 18.90 -19.05 -0.62
C GLY A 202 17.73 -19.25 0.32
N PHE A 203 16.89 -18.22 0.57
CA PHE A 203 15.66 -18.39 1.33
C PHE A 203 14.72 -19.37 0.61
N ASP A 204 14.39 -20.47 1.27
CA ASP A 204 13.44 -21.46 0.76
C ASP A 204 12.11 -21.35 1.52
N PHE A 205 10.99 -21.22 0.80
CA PHE A 205 9.66 -21.22 1.42
C PHE A 205 9.36 -22.53 2.17
N LYS A 206 9.98 -23.65 1.79
CA LYS A 206 9.91 -24.92 2.55
C LYS A 206 10.45 -24.79 3.98
N SER A 207 11.41 -23.89 4.22
CA SER A 207 11.99 -23.66 5.55
C SER A 207 11.02 -23.00 6.55
N LEU A 208 9.91 -22.44 6.05
CA LEU A 208 8.90 -21.80 6.89
C LEU A 208 8.23 -22.79 7.84
N ALA A 209 8.05 -24.04 7.42
CA ALA A 209 7.42 -25.08 8.25
C ALA A 209 8.32 -25.59 9.40
N THR A 210 9.65 -25.37 9.35
CA THR A 210 10.54 -25.81 10.43
C THR A 210 10.55 -24.83 11.61
N VAL A 211 9.85 -25.14 12.70
CA VAL A 211 9.68 -24.23 13.86
C VAL A 211 10.32 -24.81 15.13
N VAL A 212 10.95 -23.98 15.95
CA VAL A 212 11.45 -24.39 17.27
C VAL A 212 10.49 -23.89 18.37
N ILE A 213 9.93 -24.81 19.16
CA ILE A 213 9.06 -24.53 20.31
C ILE A 213 9.67 -25.24 21.51
N ASP A 214 9.93 -24.52 22.60
CA ASP A 214 10.50 -25.07 23.84
C ASP A 214 11.79 -25.90 23.63
N ASN A 215 12.69 -25.42 22.76
CA ASN A 215 13.94 -26.10 22.32
C ASN A 215 13.73 -27.39 21.52
N VAL A 216 12.52 -27.69 21.07
CA VAL A 216 12.19 -28.83 20.21
C VAL A 216 11.88 -28.32 18.80
N THR A 217 12.46 -28.96 17.78
CA THR A 217 12.25 -28.59 16.38
C THR A 217 11.14 -29.44 15.78
N TYR A 218 10.09 -28.78 15.29
CA TYR A 218 8.97 -29.37 14.57
C TYR A 218 9.14 -29.10 13.09
N ILE A 219 8.93 -30.11 12.25
CA ILE A 219 9.17 -30.01 10.81
C ILE A 219 7.87 -29.80 10.03
N THR A 220 6.77 -30.47 10.43
CA THR A 220 5.45 -30.34 9.80
C THR A 220 4.35 -30.29 10.86
N SER A 221 3.13 -29.88 10.49
CA SER A 221 1.96 -29.86 11.40
C SER A 221 1.49 -31.23 11.91
N HIS A 222 1.97 -32.31 11.31
CA HIS A 222 1.60 -33.70 11.63
C HIS A 222 2.78 -34.49 12.20
N ASP A 223 3.78 -33.81 12.76
CA ASP A 223 4.90 -34.44 13.48
C ASP A 223 4.38 -35.38 14.59
N ALA A 224 4.99 -36.56 14.72
CA ALA A 224 4.61 -37.57 15.70
C ALA A 224 4.63 -37.02 17.14
N GLN A 225 5.40 -35.97 17.40
CA GLN A 225 5.52 -35.30 18.69
C GLN A 225 4.24 -34.53 19.12
N PHE A 226 3.26 -34.33 18.23
CA PHE A 226 1.94 -33.78 18.57
C PHE A 226 0.97 -34.82 19.15
N SER A 227 1.38 -36.08 19.30
CA SER A 227 0.55 -37.14 19.90
C SER A 227 0.61 -37.23 21.43
N GLU A 228 1.41 -36.36 22.07
CA GLU A 228 1.56 -36.27 23.53
C GLU A 228 0.39 -35.56 24.22
N ASP A 229 0.31 -35.65 25.56
CA ASP A 229 -0.79 -35.11 26.39
C ASP A 229 -1.04 -33.59 26.20
N ASP A 230 -0.04 -32.83 25.71
CA ASP A 230 -0.11 -31.38 25.38
C ASP A 230 -0.12 -31.09 23.86
N GLY A 231 -0.30 -32.11 23.03
CA GLY A 231 -0.15 -32.05 21.58
C GLY A 231 -1.01 -31.00 20.87
N ALA A 232 -2.26 -30.81 21.32
CA ALA A 232 -3.17 -29.81 20.74
C ALA A 232 -2.71 -28.37 20.99
N LEU A 233 -2.14 -28.08 22.17
CA LEU A 233 -1.61 -26.75 22.50
C LEU A 233 -0.35 -26.47 21.67
N LYS A 234 0.53 -27.47 21.55
CA LYS A 234 1.75 -27.39 20.73
C LYS A 234 1.41 -27.20 19.24
N ALA A 235 0.37 -27.86 18.72
CA ALA A 235 -0.08 -27.71 17.35
C ALA A 235 -0.59 -26.29 17.05
N GLU A 236 -1.32 -25.68 17.97
CA GLU A 236 -1.73 -24.27 17.84
C GLU A 236 -0.52 -23.32 17.87
N GLN A 237 0.44 -23.55 18.75
CA GLN A 237 1.68 -22.77 18.81
C GLN A 237 2.49 -22.90 17.52
N TYR A 238 2.60 -24.11 16.98
CA TYR A 238 3.22 -24.37 15.68
C TYR A 238 2.56 -23.57 14.57
N ARG A 239 1.23 -23.68 14.43
CA ARG A 239 0.47 -22.95 13.41
C ARG A 239 0.72 -21.44 13.51
N ARG A 240 0.68 -20.87 14.71
CA ARG A 240 0.94 -19.45 14.95
C ARG A 240 2.35 -19.04 14.53
N ALA A 241 3.35 -19.86 14.85
CA ALA A 241 4.73 -19.59 14.49
C ALA A 241 4.98 -19.68 12.98
N VAL A 242 4.37 -20.64 12.28
CA VAL A 242 4.44 -20.72 10.81
C VAL A 242 3.79 -19.47 10.18
N ILE A 243 2.63 -19.04 10.67
CA ILE A 243 1.96 -17.82 10.20
C ILE A 243 2.82 -16.58 10.46
N GLU A 244 3.47 -16.47 11.62
CA GLU A 244 4.36 -15.34 11.94
C GLU A 244 5.55 -15.26 10.97
N LYS A 245 6.13 -16.41 10.60
CA LYS A 245 7.17 -16.44 9.58
C LYS A 245 6.64 -16.06 8.19
N TRP A 246 5.44 -16.51 7.82
CA TRP A 246 4.79 -16.06 6.59
C TRP A 246 4.54 -14.56 6.59
N ASN A 247 4.10 -13.99 7.71
CA ASN A 247 3.92 -12.54 7.86
C ASN A 247 5.23 -11.79 7.64
N THR A 248 6.34 -12.30 8.19
CA THR A 248 7.68 -11.76 7.95
C THR A 248 8.07 -11.86 6.46
N ALA A 249 7.77 -12.99 5.81
CA ALA A 249 8.00 -13.16 4.38
C ALA A 249 7.15 -12.19 3.55
N TYR A 250 5.86 -12.01 3.88
CA TYR A 250 4.98 -11.04 3.23
C TYR A 250 5.50 -9.61 3.39
N ASP A 251 5.99 -9.23 4.58
CA ASP A 251 6.56 -7.91 4.82
C ASP A 251 7.80 -7.63 3.97
N ASN A 252 8.69 -8.61 3.85
CA ASN A 252 9.87 -8.52 3.00
C ASN A 252 9.48 -8.43 1.51
N ILE A 253 8.53 -9.26 1.07
CA ILE A 253 8.08 -9.26 -0.32
C ILE A 253 7.40 -7.93 -0.69
N TYR A 254 6.56 -7.41 0.21
CA TYR A 254 5.84 -6.17 -0.01
C TYR A 254 6.72 -4.91 0.13
N TYR A 255 7.92 -5.02 0.72
CA TYR A 255 8.75 -3.86 1.07
C TYR A 255 9.05 -2.94 -0.13
N ASN A 256 9.45 -3.48 -1.28
CA ASN A 256 9.77 -2.65 -2.43
C ASN A 256 8.50 -2.00 -3.03
N THR A 257 7.41 -2.75 -3.17
CA THR A 257 6.09 -2.22 -3.57
C THR A 257 5.67 -1.07 -2.67
N LYS A 258 5.85 -1.23 -1.35
CA LYS A 258 5.58 -0.19 -0.36
C LYS A 258 6.43 1.05 -0.59
N MET A 259 7.72 0.89 -0.77
CA MET A 259 8.65 2.02 -0.98
C MET A 259 8.34 2.77 -2.28
N ILE A 260 8.04 2.05 -3.36
CA ILE A 260 7.63 2.64 -4.64
C ILE A 260 6.30 3.38 -4.47
N THR A 261 5.31 2.76 -3.84
CA THR A 261 4.00 3.37 -3.60
C THR A 261 4.10 4.61 -2.73
N ALA A 262 4.89 4.57 -1.65
CA ALA A 262 5.13 5.70 -0.76
C ALA A 262 5.82 6.84 -1.49
N ARG A 263 6.85 6.54 -2.29
CA ARG A 263 7.55 7.54 -3.11
C ARG A 263 6.60 8.18 -4.12
N ASP A 264 5.91 7.37 -4.91
CA ASP A 264 5.13 7.85 -6.04
C ASP A 264 3.90 8.63 -5.55
N SER A 265 3.19 8.14 -4.54
CA SER A 265 2.08 8.88 -3.92
C SER A 265 2.54 10.21 -3.31
N THR A 266 3.66 10.22 -2.59
CA THR A 266 4.22 11.45 -1.98
C THR A 266 4.65 12.46 -3.05
N LEU A 267 5.32 12.02 -4.12
CA LEU A 267 5.78 12.90 -5.19
C LEU A 267 4.62 13.48 -6.01
N ILE A 268 3.64 12.64 -6.36
CA ILE A 268 2.45 13.08 -7.09
C ILE A 268 1.70 14.11 -6.25
N MET A 269 1.48 13.84 -4.96
CA MET A 269 0.76 14.75 -4.07
C MET A 269 1.51 16.05 -3.82
N LEU A 270 2.83 16.01 -3.67
CA LEU A 270 3.65 17.22 -3.59
C LEU A 270 3.47 18.09 -4.85
N GLY A 271 3.47 17.47 -6.03
CA GLY A 271 3.22 18.15 -7.30
C GLY A 271 1.83 18.79 -7.37
N VAL A 272 0.79 18.05 -6.96
CA VAL A 272 -0.59 18.54 -6.90
C VAL A 272 -0.72 19.73 -5.94
N ASP A 273 -0.17 19.63 -4.73
CA ASP A 273 -0.21 20.70 -3.73
C ASP A 273 0.54 21.96 -4.21
N ALA A 274 1.70 21.78 -4.86
CA ALA A 274 2.47 22.88 -5.42
C ALA A 274 1.70 23.61 -6.52
N LEU A 275 1.09 22.87 -7.45
CA LEU A 275 0.22 23.42 -8.49
C LEU A 275 -0.97 24.13 -7.87
N LEU A 276 -1.60 23.55 -6.85
CA LEU A 276 -2.74 24.14 -6.20
C LEU A 276 -2.39 25.47 -5.52
N ILE A 277 -1.28 25.55 -4.79
CA ILE A 277 -0.82 26.80 -4.17
C ILE A 277 -0.52 27.86 -5.26
N PHE A 278 0.00 27.44 -6.41
CA PHE A 278 0.18 28.34 -7.56
C PHE A 278 -1.16 28.85 -8.12
N PHE A 279 -2.12 27.96 -8.37
CA PHE A 279 -3.48 28.33 -8.80
C PHE A 279 -4.18 29.26 -7.80
N MET A 280 -3.99 29.01 -6.52
CA MET A 280 -4.50 29.83 -5.44
C MET A 280 -3.93 31.26 -5.44
N GLY A 281 -2.64 31.43 -5.78
CA GLY A 281 -2.03 32.75 -6.02
C GLY A 281 -2.59 33.45 -7.26
N LEU A 282 -2.83 32.71 -8.34
CA LEU A 282 -3.52 33.22 -9.52
C LEU A 282 -4.96 33.65 -9.21
N MET A 283 -5.68 32.89 -8.38
CA MET A 283 -7.04 33.25 -7.97
C MET A 283 -7.06 34.57 -7.18
N ILE A 284 -6.13 34.75 -6.23
CA ILE A 284 -5.97 36.03 -5.52
C ILE A 284 -5.66 37.17 -6.50
N PHE A 285 -4.84 36.92 -7.51
CA PHE A 285 -4.56 37.91 -8.55
C PHE A 285 -5.81 38.33 -9.33
N ILE A 286 -6.62 37.38 -9.79
CA ILE A 286 -7.86 37.68 -10.51
C ILE A 286 -8.84 38.47 -9.62
N LEU A 287 -9.00 38.06 -8.36
CA LEU A 287 -9.91 38.71 -7.41
C LEU A 287 -9.49 40.16 -7.09
N THR A 288 -8.19 40.47 -7.11
CA THR A 288 -7.70 41.84 -6.91
C THR A 288 -7.82 42.72 -8.16
N ARG A 289 -8.10 42.15 -9.35
CA ARG A 289 -8.25 42.91 -10.61
C ARG A 289 -9.65 43.49 -10.87
N GLY A 290 -10.59 43.35 -9.94
CA GLY A 290 -11.90 43.99 -10.04
C GLY A 290 -11.80 45.52 -10.25
N LYS A 291 -12.65 46.08 -11.12
CA LYS A 291 -12.60 47.51 -11.53
C LYS A 291 -12.65 48.51 -10.35
N ARG A 292 -13.31 48.15 -9.25
CA ARG A 292 -13.46 48.96 -8.02
C ARG A 292 -12.62 48.44 -6.85
N ASN A 293 -11.70 47.52 -7.08
CA ASN A 293 -10.90 46.94 -6.00
C ASN A 293 -9.70 47.86 -5.67
N PRO A 294 -9.55 48.36 -4.44
CA PRO A 294 -8.38 49.16 -4.03
C PRO A 294 -7.06 48.41 -4.13
N PHE A 295 -7.10 47.07 -4.18
CA PHE A 295 -5.94 46.19 -4.27
C PHE A 295 -5.49 45.89 -5.71
N ARG A 296 -6.05 46.58 -6.72
CA ARG A 296 -5.69 46.42 -8.15
C ARG A 296 -4.22 46.72 -8.46
N ILE A 297 -3.53 47.40 -7.55
CA ILE A 297 -2.10 47.71 -7.63
C ILE A 297 -1.19 46.50 -7.43
N TYR A 298 -1.70 45.37 -6.93
CA TYR A 298 -0.88 44.19 -6.66
C TYR A 298 -0.40 43.52 -7.94
N THR A 299 0.90 43.23 -7.97
CA THR A 299 1.53 42.45 -9.03
C THR A 299 1.29 40.95 -8.83
N PHE A 300 1.38 40.17 -9.90
CA PHE A 300 1.20 38.72 -9.85
C PHE A 300 2.13 38.04 -8.83
N TRP A 301 3.39 38.49 -8.76
CA TRP A 301 4.35 37.93 -7.80
C TRP A 301 4.06 38.33 -6.35
N GLU A 302 3.44 39.48 -6.11
CA GLU A 302 2.99 39.85 -4.76
C GLU A 302 1.81 38.98 -4.32
N THR A 303 0.85 38.75 -5.20
CA THR A 303 -0.29 37.86 -4.90
C THR A 303 0.16 36.42 -4.72
N GLN A 304 1.16 35.97 -5.49
CA GLN A 304 1.76 34.65 -5.31
C GLN A 304 2.47 34.51 -3.96
N LYS A 305 3.24 35.53 -3.54
CA LYS A 305 3.84 35.55 -2.19
C LYS A 305 2.75 35.51 -1.11
N ILE A 306 1.64 36.23 -1.26
CA ILE A 306 0.53 36.18 -0.30
C ILE A 306 -0.03 34.76 -0.19
N ALA A 307 -0.21 34.06 -1.31
CA ALA A 307 -0.64 32.65 -1.31
C ALA A 307 0.36 31.73 -0.60
N TYR A 308 1.67 31.92 -0.79
CA TYR A 308 2.70 31.16 -0.10
C TYR A 308 2.72 31.38 1.42
N TRP A 309 2.46 32.61 1.88
CA TRP A 309 2.29 32.88 3.30
C TRP A 309 0.98 32.28 3.84
N ALA A 310 -0.07 32.27 3.01
CA ALA A 310 -1.36 31.70 3.37
C ALA A 310 -1.38 30.17 3.35
N SER A 311 -0.47 29.48 2.66
CA SER A 311 -0.48 28.01 2.61
C SER A 311 0.01 27.34 3.91
N PHE A 312 0.78 28.05 4.73
CA PHE A 312 1.42 27.47 5.92
C PHE A 312 0.47 27.05 7.05
N THR A 313 -0.62 27.79 7.31
CA THR A 313 -1.60 27.34 8.34
C THR A 313 -2.42 26.15 7.85
N PRO A 314 -3.00 26.17 6.62
CA PRO A 314 -3.67 25.01 6.05
C PRO A 314 -2.81 23.76 6.09
N SER A 315 -1.52 23.83 5.78
CA SER A 315 -0.63 22.67 5.85
C SER A 315 -0.38 22.19 7.28
N LEU A 316 -0.25 23.10 8.26
CA LEU A 316 -0.11 22.70 9.67
C LEU A 316 -1.37 22.01 10.18
N LEU A 317 -2.54 22.53 9.82
CA LEU A 317 -3.82 21.91 10.16
C LEU A 317 -4.02 20.59 9.40
N ALA A 318 -3.59 20.50 8.14
CA ALA A 318 -3.63 19.28 7.36
C ALA A 318 -2.71 18.20 7.90
N LEU A 319 -1.55 18.56 8.45
CA LEU A 319 -0.70 17.63 9.19
C LEU A 319 -1.46 17.01 10.36
N ILE A 320 -2.02 17.85 11.24
CA ILE A 320 -2.70 17.40 12.46
C ILE A 320 -3.93 16.56 12.11
N LEU A 321 -4.80 17.08 11.25
CA LEU A 321 -6.04 16.41 10.86
C LEU A 321 -5.79 15.20 9.97
N GLY A 322 -4.73 15.21 9.16
CA GLY A 322 -4.34 14.09 8.29
C GLY A 322 -3.87 12.88 9.09
N PHE A 323 -3.24 13.07 10.26
CA PHE A 323 -2.94 11.96 11.17
C PHE A 323 -4.17 11.44 11.93
N ILE A 324 -5.18 12.27 12.13
CA ILE A 324 -6.44 11.84 12.80
C ILE A 324 -7.37 11.14 11.81
N PHE A 325 -7.45 11.65 10.57
CA PHE A 325 -8.34 11.18 9.52
C PHE A 325 -7.55 10.78 8.27
N THR A 326 -6.82 9.68 8.40
CA THR A 326 -5.88 9.19 7.38
C THR A 326 -6.50 9.02 6.00
N GLU A 327 -7.73 8.50 5.92
CA GLU A 327 -8.46 8.31 4.66
C GLU A 327 -8.71 9.61 3.88
N TYR A 328 -8.80 10.74 4.59
CA TYR A 328 -9.10 12.05 4.01
C TYR A 328 -7.87 12.96 3.89
N ALA A 329 -6.67 12.47 4.27
CA ALA A 329 -5.44 13.26 4.32
C ALA A 329 -5.17 14.03 3.01
N VAL A 330 -5.41 13.37 1.87
CA VAL A 330 -5.27 13.92 0.51
C VAL A 330 -6.15 15.16 0.28
N MET A 331 -7.38 15.19 0.80
CA MET A 331 -8.34 16.25 0.54
C MET A 331 -8.33 17.36 1.59
N ILE A 332 -7.85 17.08 2.80
CA ILE A 332 -7.88 18.03 3.91
C ILE A 332 -7.09 19.30 3.58
N PHE A 333 -5.88 19.17 3.01
CA PHE A 333 -5.09 20.34 2.64
C PHE A 333 -5.81 21.22 1.60
N VAL A 334 -6.32 20.60 0.54
CA VAL A 334 -7.09 21.24 -0.55
C VAL A 334 -8.26 22.05 -0.01
N MET A 335 -9.05 21.47 0.90
CA MET A 335 -10.19 22.15 1.50
C MET A 335 -9.76 23.32 2.38
N LEU A 336 -8.76 23.13 3.24
CA LEU A 336 -8.32 24.15 4.19
C LEU A 336 -7.73 25.37 3.50
N ILE A 337 -6.92 25.18 2.46
CA ILE A 337 -6.36 26.30 1.69
C ILE A 337 -7.43 27.03 0.88
N GLY A 338 -8.40 26.29 0.32
CA GLY A 338 -9.55 26.87 -0.36
C GLY A 338 -10.36 27.76 0.58
N ILE A 339 -10.77 27.24 1.74
CA ILE A 339 -11.51 28.00 2.76
C ILE A 339 -10.73 29.25 3.18
N ARG A 340 -9.42 29.11 3.41
CA ARG A 340 -8.60 30.23 3.85
C ARG A 340 -8.55 31.35 2.83
N ILE A 341 -8.41 31.03 1.55
CA ILE A 341 -8.29 32.04 0.49
C ILE A 341 -9.65 32.64 0.15
N MET A 342 -10.73 31.85 0.20
CA MET A 342 -12.10 32.39 0.14
C MET A 342 -12.36 33.36 1.30
N TRP A 343 -11.93 33.03 2.52
CA TRP A 343 -12.06 33.96 3.64
C TRP A 343 -11.22 35.23 3.44
N MET A 344 -10.00 35.10 2.93
CA MET A 344 -9.16 36.25 2.60
C MET A 344 -9.82 37.15 1.54
N SER A 345 -10.46 36.57 0.53
CA SER A 345 -11.16 37.32 -0.51
C SER A 345 -12.37 38.08 0.03
N MET A 346 -13.19 37.43 0.87
CA MET A 346 -14.41 38.03 1.41
C MET A 346 -14.16 39.11 2.46
N LYS A 347 -13.14 38.95 3.31
CA LYS A 347 -12.94 39.84 4.48
C LYS A 347 -11.83 40.86 4.29
N SER A 348 -10.69 40.44 3.74
CA SER A 348 -9.47 41.26 3.69
C SER A 348 -9.27 41.93 2.33
N LEU A 349 -9.69 41.29 1.24
CA LEU A 349 -9.53 41.81 -0.13
C LEU A 349 -10.83 42.33 -0.76
N LYS A 350 -11.84 42.63 0.07
CA LYS A 350 -13.13 43.13 -0.40
C LYS A 350 -13.00 44.46 -1.16
N PRO A 351 -13.80 44.67 -2.21
CA PRO A 351 -13.91 46.00 -2.83
C PRO A 351 -14.37 47.02 -1.78
N ALA A 352 -13.87 48.25 -1.86
CA ALA A 352 -14.53 49.35 -1.17
C ALA A 352 -15.94 49.49 -1.77
N MET A 353 -16.98 49.45 -0.93
CA MET A 353 -18.35 49.73 -1.38
C MET A 353 -18.44 51.14 -1.96
#